data_AF-A0AAI9AH74-F1
#
_entry.id   AF-A0AAI9AH74-F1
#
_cell.length_a   1.000
_cell.length_b   1.000
_cell.length_c   1.000
_cell.angle_alpha   90.00
_cell.angle_beta   90.00
_cell.angle_gamma   90.00
#
_symmetry.space_group_name_H-M   'P 1'
#
loop_
_entity.id
_entity.type
_entity.pdbx_description
1 polymer ?
#
loop_
_entity_poly.entity_id
_entity_poly.type
_entity_poly.pdbx_seq_one_letter_code
_entity_poly.pdbx_strand_id
1 'polypeptide(L)'
;MCVIKISSVEEEKDIEKNLRKFFLSNNYDIFTCEGLSINEKEINLFERFEVENNYLENFIIKIKNEKVCNFIKYIVNLVIKKNVYNKTHYEFIFKLLKNKNFQYNIIIHPTNCSKFLWIKLKLYENCESSILILHNCKTLSEEIFKITKKEENKKFRMVKNLKCIDKCLRENNTPYPGNFDGIIFNKTILQPMFIIEYSKVDWVYDKKYKFLESNNIIGHLRWYCKDKNGSGWKKDINRWQSLKNLSNFLNIPVYIIWWGTQKEEYTIGELKDVQNNCYESINIIEEQINKEELFNFFGKLLKK
;
A
#
# COMPACT_ATOMS: atom_id res chain seq x y z
N MET A 1 37.83 6.02 -25.76
CA MET A 1 37.35 5.65 -24.41
C MET A 1 35.90 6.10 -24.30
N CYS A 2 34.95 5.17 -24.37
CA CYS A 2 33.55 5.46 -24.07
C CYS A 2 33.38 5.57 -22.55
N VAL A 3 33.19 6.78 -22.06
CA VAL A 3 32.68 6.99 -20.70
C VAL A 3 31.19 6.70 -20.74
N ILE A 4 30.83 5.47 -20.42
CA ILE A 4 29.44 5.12 -20.16
C ILE A 4 29.06 5.87 -18.88
N LYS A 5 28.27 6.93 -19.03
CA LYS A 5 27.64 7.63 -17.92
C LYS A 5 26.57 6.70 -17.35
N ILE A 6 26.97 5.83 -16.43
CA ILE A 6 26.05 5.11 -15.55
C ILE A 6 25.61 6.14 -14.51
N SER A 7 24.52 6.85 -14.78
CA SER A 7 23.92 7.74 -13.80
C SER A 7 22.41 7.65 -13.88
N SER A 8 21.79 7.52 -12.70
CA SER A 8 20.39 7.80 -12.33
C SER A 8 19.37 6.67 -12.16
N VAL A 9 19.61 5.40 -12.57
CA VAL A 9 18.61 4.33 -12.33
C VAL A 9 18.82 3.60 -10.99
N GLU A 10 20.03 3.61 -10.42
CA GLU A 10 20.31 2.96 -9.12
C GLU A 10 19.96 3.84 -7.89
N GLU A 11 19.90 5.17 -8.05
CA GLU A 11 19.54 6.11 -6.97
C GLU A 11 18.03 6.17 -6.70
N GLU A 12 17.17 5.78 -7.66
CA GLU A 12 15.71 5.80 -7.51
C GLU A 12 15.19 4.82 -6.45
N LYS A 13 15.93 3.73 -6.18
CA LYS A 13 15.67 2.79 -5.09
C LYS A 13 16.29 3.22 -3.76
N ASP A 14 16.92 4.39 -3.70
CA ASP A 14 17.74 4.78 -2.57
C ASP A 14 16.93 5.49 -1.48
N ILE A 15 15.96 6.36 -1.80
CA ILE A 15 15.26 7.11 -0.74
C ILE A 15 14.34 6.25 0.12
N GLU A 16 13.45 5.45 -0.48
CA GLU A 16 12.57 4.54 0.27
C GLU A 16 13.41 3.57 1.12
N LYS A 17 14.46 3.01 0.53
CA LYS A 17 15.38 2.09 1.22
C LYS A 17 16.11 2.79 2.38
N ASN A 18 16.55 4.02 2.20
CA ASN A 18 17.26 4.77 3.24
C ASN A 18 16.33 5.24 4.35
N LEU A 19 15.10 5.65 4.03
CA LEU A 19 14.08 5.93 5.05
C LEU A 19 13.70 4.67 5.82
N ARG A 20 13.51 3.53 5.14
CA ARG A 20 13.33 2.21 5.79
C ARG A 20 14.47 1.91 6.77
N LYS A 21 15.73 2.05 6.34
CA LYS A 21 16.91 1.86 7.22
C LYS A 21 16.91 2.85 8.38
N PHE A 22 16.57 4.11 8.15
CA PHE A 22 16.48 5.14 9.17
C PHE A 22 15.43 4.78 10.23
N PHE A 23 14.22 4.42 9.83
CA PHE A 23 13.17 3.99 10.76
C PHE A 23 13.62 2.78 11.58
N LEU A 24 14.18 1.76 10.93
CA LEU A 24 14.71 0.56 11.59
C LEU A 24 15.78 0.88 12.63
N SER A 25 16.69 1.82 12.30
CA SER A 25 17.75 2.28 13.20
C SER A 25 17.23 3.08 14.40
N ASN A 26 16.02 3.62 14.30
CA ASN A 26 15.37 4.39 15.36
C ASN A 26 14.28 3.60 16.11
N ASN A 27 14.27 2.27 16.02
CA ASN A 27 13.28 1.39 16.67
C ASN A 27 11.84 1.50 16.12
N TYR A 28 11.71 1.90 14.85
CA TYR A 28 10.46 1.87 14.10
C TYR A 28 10.56 0.86 12.96
N ASP A 29 9.44 0.39 12.45
CA ASP A 29 9.37 -0.46 11.27
C ASP A 29 8.22 0.01 10.37
N ILE A 30 8.23 -0.46 9.13
CA ILE A 30 7.20 -0.14 8.14
C ILE A 30 6.39 -1.40 7.87
N PHE A 31 5.11 -1.36 8.20
CA PHE A 31 4.16 -2.38 7.76
C PHE A 31 3.59 -2.01 6.39
N THR A 32 3.65 -2.93 5.45
CA THR A 32 3.03 -2.84 4.12
C THR A 32 2.10 -4.02 3.92
N CYS A 33 1.19 -3.95 2.95
CA CYS A 33 0.49 -5.11 2.44
C CYS A 33 0.19 -4.95 0.94
N GLU A 34 -0.05 -6.06 0.24
CA GLU A 34 -0.27 -6.03 -1.22
C GLU A 34 -1.56 -5.31 -1.63
N GLY A 35 -2.56 -5.21 -0.74
CA GLY A 35 -3.78 -4.47 -1.02
C GLY A 35 -4.48 -3.92 0.21
N LEU A 36 -5.13 -2.76 0.04
CA LEU A 36 -5.94 -2.07 1.03
C LEU A 36 -7.30 -1.74 0.42
N SER A 37 -8.35 -2.10 1.14
CA SER A 37 -9.71 -1.66 0.84
C SER A 37 -10.36 -1.17 2.12
N ILE A 38 -11.02 -0.03 2.04
CA ILE A 38 -11.70 0.56 3.19
C ILE A 38 -13.11 0.90 2.76
N ASN A 39 -14.07 0.40 3.53
CA ASN A 39 -15.45 0.83 3.47
C ASN A 39 -15.78 1.61 4.77
N GLU A 40 -16.99 2.14 4.89
CA GLU A 40 -17.40 3.00 6.01
C GLU A 40 -17.18 2.39 7.40
N LYS A 41 -17.11 1.06 7.52
CA LYS A 41 -17.07 0.35 8.81
C LYS A 41 -15.84 -0.53 9.01
N GLU A 42 -15.14 -0.86 7.93
CA GLU A 42 -14.13 -1.92 7.95
C GLU A 42 -12.94 -1.60 7.04
N ILE A 43 -11.76 -1.86 7.59
CA ILE A 43 -10.47 -1.88 6.92
C ILE A 43 -10.14 -3.32 6.57
N ASN A 44 -9.95 -3.55 5.28
CA ASN A 44 -9.57 -4.82 4.71
C ASN A 44 -8.14 -4.74 4.19
N LEU A 45 -7.24 -5.42 4.88
CA LEU A 45 -5.85 -5.61 4.48
C LEU A 45 -5.77 -6.90 3.67
N PHE A 46 -5.03 -6.90 2.57
CA PHE A 46 -4.93 -8.04 1.64
C PHE A 46 -3.49 -8.47 1.43
N GLU A 47 -3.29 -9.78 1.45
CA GLU A 47 -2.09 -10.46 0.99
C GLU A 47 -2.45 -11.57 0.01
N ARG A 48 -1.49 -11.90 -0.85
CA ARG A 48 -1.59 -13.06 -1.72
C ARG A 48 -0.28 -13.85 -1.77
N PHE A 49 -0.42 -15.17 -1.80
CA PHE A 49 0.71 -16.08 -1.85
C PHE A 49 0.54 -17.10 -2.96
N GLU A 50 1.50 -17.07 -3.89
CA GLU A 50 1.62 -18.10 -4.90
C GLU A 50 2.35 -19.33 -4.32
N VAL A 51 1.80 -20.53 -4.55
CA VAL A 51 2.34 -21.81 -4.09
C VAL A 51 2.24 -22.88 -5.18
N GLU A 52 2.88 -24.03 -5.01
CA GLU A 52 2.65 -25.18 -5.88
C GLU A 52 1.26 -25.79 -5.64
N ASN A 53 0.67 -26.40 -6.68
CA ASN A 53 -0.69 -26.95 -6.59
C ASN A 53 -0.81 -28.05 -5.52
N ASN A 54 0.15 -28.97 -5.45
CA ASN A 54 0.17 -30.03 -4.45
C ASN A 54 0.30 -29.48 -3.02
N TYR A 55 1.01 -28.35 -2.87
CA TYR A 55 1.14 -27.67 -1.60
C TYR A 55 -0.21 -27.10 -1.14
N LEU A 56 -0.96 -26.46 -2.05
CA LEU A 56 -2.28 -25.90 -1.75
C LEU A 56 -3.29 -26.98 -1.34
N GLU A 57 -3.33 -28.11 -2.04
CA GLU A 57 -4.26 -29.21 -1.70
C GLU A 57 -3.97 -29.80 -0.32
N ASN A 58 -2.69 -30.07 -0.01
CA ASN A 58 -2.28 -30.52 1.32
C ASN A 58 -2.64 -29.51 2.40
N PHE A 59 -2.50 -28.22 2.10
CA PHE A 59 -2.83 -27.13 3.00
C PHE A 59 -4.33 -27.05 3.28
N ILE A 60 -5.18 -27.21 2.25
CA ILE A 60 -6.64 -27.28 2.38
C ILE A 60 -7.06 -28.47 3.24
N ILE A 61 -6.45 -29.65 3.04
CA ILE A 61 -6.75 -30.85 3.84
C ILE A 61 -6.41 -30.60 5.32
N LYS A 62 -5.24 -30.01 5.59
CA LYS A 62 -4.81 -29.70 6.96
C LYS A 62 -5.78 -28.74 7.66
N ILE A 63 -6.23 -27.69 6.96
CA ILE A 63 -7.19 -26.72 7.48
C ILE A 63 -8.49 -27.37 7.94
N LYS A 64 -9.04 -28.29 7.13
CA LYS A 64 -10.32 -28.93 7.44
C LYS A 64 -10.28 -29.74 8.74
N ASN A 65 -9.07 -30.11 9.20
CA ASN A 65 -8.84 -30.99 10.34
C ASN A 65 -8.35 -30.27 11.61
N GLU A 66 -8.09 -28.96 11.57
CA GLU A 66 -7.58 -28.18 12.73
C GLU A 66 -8.55 -27.06 13.13
N LYS A 67 -8.57 -26.71 14.44
CA LYS A 67 -9.23 -25.47 14.89
C LYS A 67 -8.49 -24.26 14.31
N VAL A 68 -9.21 -23.37 13.64
CA VAL A 68 -8.64 -22.27 12.85
C VAL A 68 -7.74 -21.32 13.66
N CYS A 69 -7.97 -21.14 14.95
CA CYS A 69 -7.10 -20.28 15.78
C CYS A 69 -5.67 -20.83 15.93
N ASN A 70 -5.49 -22.17 15.97
CA ASN A 70 -4.16 -22.79 15.96
C ASN A 70 -3.50 -22.65 14.59
N PHE A 71 -4.33 -22.58 13.55
CA PHE A 71 -3.92 -22.45 12.18
C PHE A 71 -3.33 -21.07 11.84
N ILE A 72 -3.79 -19.99 12.49
CA ILE A 72 -3.21 -18.65 12.29
C ILE A 72 -1.72 -18.64 12.62
N LYS A 73 -1.28 -19.31 13.69
CA LYS A 73 0.15 -19.47 14.01
C LYS A 73 0.90 -20.21 12.89
N TYR A 74 0.25 -21.16 12.22
CA TYR A 74 0.82 -21.89 11.09
C TYR A 74 0.91 -21.03 9.81
N ILE A 75 -0.10 -20.22 9.51
CA ILE A 75 -0.04 -19.24 8.40
C ILE A 75 1.07 -18.23 8.65
N VAL A 76 1.14 -17.68 9.87
CA VAL A 76 2.21 -16.78 10.30
C VAL A 76 3.57 -17.44 10.08
N ASN A 77 3.74 -18.70 10.51
CA ASN A 77 4.98 -19.44 10.27
C ASN A 77 5.28 -19.68 8.77
N LEU A 78 4.25 -19.80 7.93
CA LEU A 78 4.39 -19.95 6.48
C LEU A 78 4.85 -18.66 5.81
N VAL A 79 4.24 -17.54 6.19
CA VAL A 79 4.61 -16.22 5.68
C VAL A 79 6.00 -15.82 6.23
N ILE A 80 6.38 -16.26 7.45
CA ILE A 80 7.73 -16.14 8.02
C ILE A 80 8.73 -16.99 7.23
N LYS A 81 8.41 -18.26 6.92
CA LYS A 81 9.32 -19.16 6.19
C LYS A 81 9.64 -18.66 4.77
N LYS A 82 8.77 -17.84 4.17
CA LYS A 82 9.05 -17.16 2.90
C LYS A 82 9.79 -15.81 3.06
N ASN A 83 10.26 -15.45 4.25
CA ASN A 83 10.93 -14.18 4.57
C ASN A 83 10.12 -12.92 4.22
N VAL A 84 8.79 -13.00 4.17
CA VAL A 84 7.96 -11.87 3.75
C VAL A 84 7.83 -10.85 4.88
N TYR A 85 7.72 -11.32 6.13
CA TYR A 85 7.58 -10.45 7.31
C TYR A 85 8.40 -10.96 8.49
N ASN A 86 8.91 -10.01 9.29
CA ASN A 86 9.57 -10.33 10.55
C ASN A 86 8.53 -10.55 11.67
N LYS A 87 8.95 -11.12 12.81
CA LYS A 87 8.07 -11.39 13.96
C LYS A 87 7.26 -10.16 14.39
N THR A 88 7.89 -8.98 14.41
CA THR A 88 7.30 -7.70 14.82
C THR A 88 6.13 -7.29 13.93
N HIS A 89 6.23 -7.51 12.61
CA HIS A 89 5.13 -7.21 11.68
C HIS A 89 3.89 -8.03 12.01
N TYR A 90 4.02 -9.30 12.37
CA TYR A 90 2.86 -10.09 12.80
C TYR A 90 2.30 -9.57 14.10
N GLU A 91 3.14 -9.33 15.10
CA GLU A 91 2.66 -8.79 16.38
C GLU A 91 1.89 -7.47 16.17
N PHE A 92 2.35 -6.63 15.23
CA PHE A 92 1.63 -5.44 14.79
C PHE A 92 0.30 -5.74 14.09
N ILE A 93 0.25 -6.65 13.11
CA ILE A 93 -1.00 -7.08 12.45
C ILE A 93 -2.00 -7.63 13.48
N PHE A 94 -1.54 -8.48 14.40
CA PHE A 94 -2.38 -9.02 15.47
C PHE A 94 -2.93 -7.92 16.36
N LYS A 95 -2.14 -6.89 16.67
CA LYS A 95 -2.61 -5.72 17.42
C LYS A 95 -3.65 -4.93 16.64
N LEU A 96 -3.47 -4.73 15.33
CA LEU A 96 -4.49 -4.10 14.47
C LEU A 96 -5.80 -4.91 14.45
N LEU A 97 -5.71 -6.24 14.31
CA LEU A 97 -6.86 -7.14 14.23
C LEU A 97 -7.66 -7.29 15.54
N LYS A 98 -7.12 -6.82 16.68
CA LYS A 98 -7.90 -6.67 17.91
C LYS A 98 -8.91 -5.54 17.83
N ASN A 99 -8.78 -4.61 16.88
CA ASN A 99 -9.81 -3.64 16.57
C ASN A 99 -10.87 -4.31 15.68
N LYS A 100 -12.14 -4.25 16.11
CA LYS A 100 -13.28 -4.87 15.41
C LYS A 100 -13.46 -4.41 13.95
N ASN A 101 -12.89 -3.26 13.60
CA ASN A 101 -12.96 -2.69 12.26
C ASN A 101 -11.87 -3.22 11.31
N PHE A 102 -10.95 -4.07 11.76
CA PHE A 102 -9.89 -4.62 10.91
C PHE A 102 -10.16 -6.08 10.52
N GLN A 103 -9.95 -6.37 9.23
CA GLN A 103 -9.95 -7.71 8.67
C GLN A 103 -8.69 -7.93 7.84
N TYR A 104 -8.03 -9.07 8.03
CA TYR A 104 -6.88 -9.48 7.22
C TYR A 104 -7.28 -10.61 6.29
N ASN A 105 -7.09 -10.38 5.00
CA ASN A 105 -7.50 -11.26 3.91
C ASN A 105 -6.26 -11.88 3.28
N ILE A 106 -6.11 -13.18 3.41
CA ILE A 106 -4.98 -13.92 2.85
C ILE A 106 -5.50 -14.82 1.74
N ILE A 107 -5.00 -14.62 0.52
CA ILE A 107 -5.37 -15.40 -0.67
C ILE A 107 -4.20 -16.28 -1.09
N ILE A 108 -4.35 -17.59 -1.03
CA ILE A 108 -3.31 -18.55 -1.44
C ILE A 108 -3.77 -19.21 -2.74
N HIS A 109 -2.90 -19.24 -3.76
CA HIS A 109 -3.25 -19.74 -5.09
C HIS A 109 -2.08 -20.44 -5.78
N PRO A 110 -2.34 -21.36 -6.72
CA PRO A 110 -1.32 -21.94 -7.57
C PRO A 110 -0.91 -20.96 -8.68
N THR A 111 0.24 -21.20 -9.32
CA THR A 111 0.76 -20.41 -10.46
C THR A 111 -0.20 -20.31 -11.64
N ASN A 112 -1.06 -21.32 -11.84
CA ASN A 112 -2.06 -21.35 -12.91
C ASN A 112 -3.43 -20.81 -12.47
N CYS A 113 -3.59 -20.37 -11.22
CA CYS A 113 -4.85 -19.81 -10.71
C CYS A 113 -6.07 -20.74 -10.88
N SER A 114 -5.88 -22.06 -10.86
CA SER A 114 -6.96 -23.05 -11.00
C SER A 114 -7.89 -23.13 -9.78
N LYS A 115 -7.42 -22.67 -8.61
CA LYS A 115 -8.11 -22.75 -7.33
C LYS A 115 -7.55 -21.68 -6.38
N PHE A 116 -8.35 -21.25 -5.41
CA PHE A 116 -7.93 -20.28 -4.41
C PHE A 116 -8.39 -20.72 -3.04
N LEU A 117 -7.55 -20.46 -2.05
CA LEU A 117 -7.91 -20.55 -0.65
C LEU A 117 -7.86 -19.13 -0.08
N TRP A 118 -9.01 -18.63 0.34
CA TRP A 118 -9.13 -17.33 0.96
C TRP A 118 -9.43 -17.49 2.45
N ILE A 119 -8.56 -16.93 3.26
CA ILE A 119 -8.67 -16.90 4.71
C ILE A 119 -8.96 -15.46 5.13
N LYS A 120 -10.15 -15.21 5.69
CA LYS A 120 -10.53 -13.92 6.27
C LYS A 120 -10.36 -14.01 7.79
N LEU A 121 -9.50 -13.18 8.36
CA LEU A 121 -9.12 -13.19 9.77
C LEU A 121 -9.60 -11.93 10.48
N LYS A 122 -10.28 -12.11 11.61
CA LYS A 122 -10.62 -11.09 12.61
C LYS A 122 -10.27 -11.62 13.99
N LEU A 123 -9.68 -10.80 14.87
CA LEU A 123 -9.25 -11.24 16.20
C LEU A 123 -10.05 -10.63 17.35
N TYR A 124 -11.16 -9.95 17.04
CA TYR A 124 -12.04 -9.37 18.04
C TYR A 124 -12.83 -10.45 18.79
N GLU A 125 -12.83 -10.36 20.12
CA GLU A 125 -13.53 -11.19 21.13
C GLU A 125 -13.32 -12.72 21.09
N ASN A 126 -13.29 -13.40 19.94
CA ASN A 126 -13.20 -14.87 19.86
C ASN A 126 -12.38 -15.42 18.68
N CYS A 127 -11.53 -14.60 18.05
CA CYS A 127 -10.76 -15.02 16.86
C CYS A 127 -11.68 -15.59 15.77
N GLU A 128 -12.53 -14.73 15.20
CA GLU A 128 -13.37 -15.10 14.07
C GLU A 128 -12.55 -15.23 12.80
N SER A 129 -12.62 -16.40 12.19
CA SER A 129 -11.95 -16.66 10.94
C SER A 129 -12.88 -17.44 10.02
N SER A 130 -13.05 -16.94 8.81
CA SER A 130 -13.77 -17.67 7.76
C SER A 130 -12.79 -18.13 6.70
N ILE A 131 -12.95 -19.36 6.25
CA ILE A 131 -12.13 -19.95 5.21
C ILE A 131 -13.03 -20.29 4.04
N LEU A 132 -12.67 -19.77 2.87
CA LEU A 132 -13.37 -20.00 1.61
C LEU A 132 -12.43 -20.73 0.65
N ILE A 133 -12.93 -21.80 0.06
CA ILE A 133 -12.26 -22.50 -1.04
C ILE A 133 -12.99 -22.10 -2.31
N LEU A 134 -12.29 -21.41 -3.21
CA LEU A 134 -12.85 -20.88 -4.44
C LEU A 134 -12.26 -21.64 -5.63
N HIS A 135 -13.12 -22.09 -6.52
CA HIS A 135 -12.73 -23.04 -7.57
C HIS A 135 -12.39 -22.38 -8.91
N ASN A 136 -12.59 -21.07 -9.04
CA ASN A 136 -12.27 -20.35 -10.27
C ASN A 136 -12.13 -18.84 -10.05
N CYS A 137 -11.57 -18.19 -11.06
CA CYS A 137 -11.36 -16.74 -11.10
C CYS A 137 -12.61 -15.90 -10.90
N LYS A 138 -13.73 -16.31 -11.50
CA LYS A 138 -14.99 -15.57 -11.41
C LYS A 138 -15.46 -15.48 -9.95
N THR A 139 -15.45 -16.59 -9.23
CA THR A 139 -15.84 -16.63 -7.81
C THR A 139 -14.90 -15.80 -6.92
N LEU A 140 -13.59 -15.80 -7.19
CA LEU A 140 -12.66 -14.91 -6.50
C LEU A 140 -12.97 -13.44 -6.76
N SER A 141 -13.19 -13.09 -8.03
CA SER A 141 -13.51 -11.74 -8.46
C SER A 141 -14.78 -11.21 -7.78
N GLU A 142 -15.84 -12.02 -7.74
CA GLU A 142 -17.11 -11.68 -7.08
C GLU A 142 -16.92 -11.43 -5.58
N GLU A 143 -16.11 -12.24 -4.90
CA GLU A 143 -15.82 -12.06 -3.47
C GLU A 143 -14.97 -10.81 -3.19
N ILE A 144 -13.96 -10.50 -4.02
CA ILE A 144 -13.19 -9.24 -3.91
C ILE A 144 -14.08 -8.04 -4.19
N PHE A 145 -14.96 -8.14 -5.19
CA PHE A 145 -15.90 -7.09 -5.53
C PHE A 145 -16.85 -6.77 -4.36
N LYS A 146 -17.40 -7.78 -3.69
CA LYS A 146 -18.28 -7.57 -2.51
C LYS A 146 -17.62 -6.73 -1.42
N ILE A 147 -16.31 -6.90 -1.21
CA ILE A 147 -15.56 -6.16 -0.18
C ILE A 147 -15.20 -4.76 -0.68
N THR A 148 -14.66 -4.68 -1.90
CA THR A 148 -14.10 -3.44 -2.43
C THR A 148 -15.16 -2.48 -2.95
N LYS A 149 -16.29 -3.00 -3.44
CA LYS A 149 -17.35 -2.29 -4.16
C LYS A 149 -16.82 -1.41 -5.30
N LYS A 150 -15.65 -1.78 -5.86
CA LYS A 150 -14.99 -1.06 -6.95
C LYS A 150 -15.26 -1.80 -8.25
N GLU A 151 -16.31 -1.37 -8.94
CA GLU A 151 -16.58 -1.77 -10.31
C GLU A 151 -15.93 -0.74 -11.23
N GLU A 152 -14.99 -1.17 -12.07
CA GLU A 152 -14.51 -0.31 -13.15
C GLU A 152 -15.40 -0.50 -14.38
N ASN A 153 -16.12 0.56 -14.74
CA ASN A 153 -16.91 0.61 -15.98
C ASN A 153 -16.05 0.52 -17.25
N LYS A 154 -14.72 0.59 -17.13
CA LYS A 154 -13.77 0.47 -18.25
C LYS A 154 -13.02 -0.85 -18.15
N LYS A 155 -12.94 -1.57 -19.28
CA LYS A 155 -12.10 -2.77 -19.38
C LYS A 155 -10.64 -2.41 -19.07
N PHE A 156 -10.04 -3.17 -18.17
CA PHE A 156 -8.63 -2.99 -17.82
C PHE A 156 -7.73 -3.26 -19.03
N ARG A 157 -6.67 -2.46 -19.17
CA ARG A 157 -5.61 -2.75 -20.14
C ARG A 157 -4.90 -4.04 -19.73
N MET A 158 -4.93 -5.04 -20.60
CA MET A 158 -4.21 -6.29 -20.42
C MET A 158 -2.74 -6.10 -20.80
N VAL A 159 -1.85 -6.33 -19.84
CA VAL A 159 -0.39 -6.28 -20.04
C VAL A 159 0.11 -7.73 -20.15
N LYS A 160 1.07 -8.00 -21.05
CA LYS A 160 1.50 -9.37 -21.39
C LYS A 160 2.06 -10.16 -20.20
N ASN A 161 2.65 -9.49 -19.21
CA ASN A 161 3.42 -10.12 -18.12
C ASN A 161 2.76 -9.97 -16.74
N LEU A 162 1.44 -9.97 -16.68
CA LEU A 162 0.74 -9.96 -15.39
C LEU A 162 0.81 -11.33 -14.71
N LYS A 163 0.93 -11.35 -13.38
CA LYS A 163 0.76 -12.58 -12.59
C LYS A 163 -0.63 -13.18 -12.83
N CYS A 164 -0.79 -14.49 -12.63
CA CYS A 164 -2.05 -15.17 -12.96
C CYS A 164 -3.26 -14.54 -12.27
N ILE A 165 -3.12 -14.17 -11.00
CA ILE A 165 -4.20 -13.59 -10.21
C ILE A 165 -4.57 -12.17 -10.67
N ASP A 166 -3.60 -11.36 -11.08
CA ASP A 166 -3.86 -10.04 -11.66
C ASP A 166 -4.60 -10.14 -12.99
N LYS A 167 -4.20 -11.09 -13.83
CA LYS A 167 -4.87 -11.40 -15.10
C LYS A 167 -6.31 -11.87 -14.86
N CYS A 168 -6.46 -12.87 -14.00
CA CYS A 168 -7.72 -13.46 -13.54
C CYS A 168 -8.74 -12.41 -13.09
N LEU A 169 -8.30 -11.46 -12.27
CA LEU A 169 -9.15 -10.40 -11.72
C LEU A 169 -9.52 -9.32 -12.75
N ARG A 170 -8.56 -8.89 -13.57
CA ARG A 170 -8.80 -7.91 -14.64
C ARG A 170 -9.75 -8.42 -15.73
N GLU A 171 -9.65 -9.69 -16.10
CA GLU A 171 -10.57 -10.33 -17.06
C GLU A 171 -12.02 -10.33 -16.57
N ASN A 172 -12.24 -10.26 -15.25
CA ASN A 172 -13.55 -10.18 -14.61
C ASN A 172 -13.89 -8.75 -14.12
N ASN A 173 -13.21 -7.72 -14.64
CA ASN A 173 -13.43 -6.29 -14.32
C ASN A 173 -13.36 -5.93 -12.82
N THR A 174 -12.67 -6.72 -12.01
CA THR A 174 -12.47 -6.41 -10.58
C THR A 174 -10.97 -6.24 -10.35
N PRO A 175 -10.44 -5.03 -10.13
CA PRO A 175 -9.02 -4.90 -9.84
C PRO A 175 -8.69 -5.49 -8.47
N TYR A 176 -7.46 -5.96 -8.30
CA TYR A 176 -6.96 -6.22 -6.95
C TYR A 176 -6.96 -4.90 -6.15
N PRO A 177 -7.25 -4.92 -4.83
CA PRO A 177 -7.19 -3.72 -4.00
C PRO A 177 -5.83 -3.02 -4.14
N GLY A 178 -5.83 -1.68 -4.16
CA GLY A 178 -4.61 -0.89 -4.32
C GLY A 178 -3.69 -1.01 -3.11
N ASN A 179 -2.39 -0.98 -3.33
CA ASN A 179 -1.39 -0.96 -2.27
C ASN A 179 -1.25 0.44 -1.63
N PHE A 180 -0.53 0.49 -0.52
CA PHE A 180 0.01 1.72 0.06
C PHE A 180 1.44 1.46 0.52
N ASP A 181 2.25 2.51 0.66
CA ASP A 181 3.69 2.35 0.85
C ASP A 181 4.12 2.01 2.27
N GLY A 182 3.35 2.41 3.28
CA GLY A 182 3.43 1.80 4.60
C GLY A 182 2.77 2.53 5.77
N ILE A 183 2.57 1.80 6.87
CA ILE A 183 2.29 2.34 8.19
C ILE A 183 3.59 2.27 8.97
N ILE A 184 4.10 3.43 9.40
CA ILE A 184 5.23 3.49 10.32
C ILE A 184 4.71 3.19 11.73
N PHE A 185 5.35 2.27 12.43
CA PHE A 185 4.99 1.91 13.79
C PHE A 185 6.21 1.72 14.68
N ASN A 186 6.06 2.03 15.98
CA ASN A 186 7.10 1.77 16.98
C ASN A 186 7.17 0.27 17.28
N LYS A 187 8.35 -0.33 17.18
CA LYS A 187 8.53 -1.79 17.33
C LYS A 187 8.32 -2.30 18.75
N THR A 188 8.62 -1.48 19.76
CA THR A 188 8.52 -1.89 21.18
C THR A 188 7.09 -1.93 21.65
N ILE A 189 6.32 -0.87 21.38
CA ILE A 189 4.94 -0.76 21.84
C ILE A 189 3.92 -1.14 20.77
N LEU A 190 4.36 -1.46 19.54
CA LEU A 190 3.55 -1.79 18.37
C LEU A 190 2.52 -0.70 18.05
N GLN A 191 2.85 0.57 18.29
CA GLN A 191 1.92 1.68 18.08
C GLN A 191 2.13 2.28 16.69
N PRO A 192 1.07 2.39 15.86
CA PRO A 192 1.17 3.11 14.60
C PRO A 192 1.41 4.61 14.88
N MET A 193 2.29 5.22 14.11
CA MET A 193 2.70 6.62 14.28
C MET A 193 2.13 7.49 13.16
N PHE A 194 2.29 7.05 11.92
CA PHE A 194 1.80 7.74 10.72
C PHE A 194 1.82 6.80 9.52
N ILE A 195 1.11 7.19 8.47
CA ILE A 195 1.12 6.54 7.16
C ILE A 195 2.12 7.28 6.28
N ILE A 196 2.92 6.55 5.51
CA ILE A 196 3.85 7.11 4.53
C ILE A 196 3.42 6.70 3.13
N GLU A 197 3.56 7.64 2.20
CA GLU A 197 3.26 7.48 0.79
C GLU A 197 4.39 8.14 -0.01
N TYR A 198 4.98 7.39 -0.93
CA TYR A 198 6.07 7.80 -1.80
C TYR A 198 5.52 8.05 -3.20
N SER A 199 5.70 9.26 -3.69
CA SER A 199 5.20 9.65 -5.00
C SER A 199 6.30 10.30 -5.83
N LYS A 200 6.93 9.47 -6.66
CA LYS A 200 7.88 9.95 -7.66
C LYS A 200 7.13 10.68 -8.76
N VAL A 201 7.58 11.87 -9.11
CA VAL A 201 6.99 12.65 -10.19
C VAL A 201 8.00 12.98 -11.28
N ASP A 202 7.56 12.79 -12.52
CA ASP A 202 8.31 13.24 -13.69
C ASP A 202 8.12 14.75 -13.81
N TRP A 203 9.04 15.52 -13.22
CA TRP A 203 9.14 16.95 -13.48
C TRP A 203 9.64 17.13 -14.90
N VAL A 204 8.75 17.05 -15.89
CA VAL A 204 9.02 17.71 -17.15
C VAL A 204 8.86 19.20 -16.86
N TYR A 205 9.96 19.84 -16.46
CA TYR A 205 10.13 21.29 -16.38
C TYR A 205 9.98 21.84 -17.81
N ASP A 206 8.75 21.83 -18.32
CA ASP A 206 8.44 22.31 -19.64
C ASP A 206 8.64 23.83 -19.59
N LYS A 207 9.69 24.32 -20.25
CA LYS A 207 10.10 25.74 -20.31
C LYS A 207 8.96 26.68 -20.69
N LYS A 208 7.87 26.15 -21.26
CA LYS A 208 6.61 26.84 -21.56
C LYS A 208 5.83 27.35 -20.32
N TYR A 209 6.08 26.85 -19.11
CA TYR A 209 5.35 27.25 -17.88
C TYR A 209 6.15 28.11 -16.91
N LYS A 210 7.28 28.69 -17.34
CA LYS A 210 7.99 29.76 -16.59
C LYS A 210 7.08 30.94 -16.21
N PHE A 211 5.93 31.08 -16.85
CA PHE A 211 4.99 32.18 -16.62
C PHE A 211 4.21 32.14 -15.30
N LEU A 212 4.37 31.10 -14.46
CA LEU A 212 3.75 31.02 -13.14
C LEU A 212 4.72 31.29 -11.98
N GLU A 213 5.98 31.63 -12.26
CA GLU A 213 7.00 31.94 -11.26
C GLU A 213 6.73 33.23 -10.47
N SER A 214 5.73 34.04 -10.85
CA SER A 214 5.46 35.33 -10.19
C SER A 214 4.45 35.27 -9.04
N ASN A 215 3.78 34.14 -8.77
CA ASN A 215 2.87 34.02 -7.63
C ASN A 215 2.75 32.58 -7.12
N ASN A 216 3.39 32.30 -5.98
CA ASN A 216 3.12 31.26 -4.97
C ASN A 216 2.70 29.83 -5.42
N ILE A 217 3.39 28.82 -4.87
CA ILE A 217 2.95 27.50 -4.32
C ILE A 217 1.96 26.65 -5.17
N ILE A 218 0.90 27.23 -5.68
CA ILE A 218 -0.17 26.67 -6.50
C ILE A 218 0.33 26.13 -7.85
N GLY A 219 1.46 26.63 -8.39
CA GLY A 219 1.98 26.19 -9.68
C GLY A 219 2.46 24.73 -9.72
N HIS A 220 3.14 24.29 -8.66
CA HIS A 220 3.67 22.93 -8.57
C HIS A 220 2.55 21.93 -8.28
N LEU A 221 1.72 22.16 -7.24
CA LEU A 221 0.50 21.37 -6.95
C LEU A 221 -0.50 21.36 -8.12
N ARG A 222 -0.66 22.46 -8.87
CA ARG A 222 -1.50 22.47 -10.09
C ARG A 222 -1.02 21.46 -11.13
N TRP A 223 0.27 21.14 -11.22
CA TRP A 223 0.76 20.12 -12.14
C TRP A 223 0.36 18.70 -11.68
N TYR A 224 0.38 18.45 -10.37
CA TYR A 224 -0.15 17.20 -9.78
C TYR A 224 -1.67 17.05 -10.01
N CYS A 225 -2.41 18.16 -10.04
CA CYS A 225 -3.87 18.15 -10.14
C CYS A 225 -4.43 18.46 -11.55
N LYS A 226 -3.61 18.84 -12.55
CA LYS A 226 -4.09 19.35 -13.85
C LYS A 226 -3.36 18.73 -15.04
N ASP A 227 -3.74 17.50 -15.39
CA ASP A 227 -3.51 17.01 -16.74
C ASP A 227 -4.48 17.72 -17.70
N LYS A 228 -4.06 18.10 -18.91
CA LYS A 228 -4.83 18.94 -19.85
C LYS A 228 -6.20 18.36 -20.25
N ASN A 229 -6.44 17.09 -19.93
CA ASN A 229 -7.68 16.35 -20.19
C ASN A 229 -8.36 15.78 -18.92
N GLY A 230 -7.94 16.15 -17.70
CA GLY A 230 -8.63 15.83 -16.44
C GLY A 230 -8.65 14.35 -16.00
N SER A 231 -7.83 13.48 -16.61
CA SER A 231 -7.92 12.02 -16.46
C SER A 231 -7.00 11.41 -15.38
N GLY A 232 -5.86 12.04 -15.06
CA GLY A 232 -4.96 11.59 -13.98
C GLY A 232 -5.55 11.78 -12.58
N TRP A 233 -6.19 12.94 -12.37
CA TRP A 233 -6.73 13.40 -11.08
C TRP A 233 -7.73 12.45 -10.41
N LYS A 234 -8.62 11.79 -11.17
CA LYS A 234 -9.60 10.86 -10.58
C LYS A 234 -8.97 9.61 -9.97
N LYS A 235 -7.78 9.21 -10.43
CA LYS A 235 -7.12 7.97 -9.96
C LYS A 235 -6.43 8.18 -8.61
N ASP A 236 -5.79 9.33 -8.42
CA ASP A 236 -5.05 9.63 -7.19
C ASP A 236 -5.97 10.01 -6.02
N ILE A 237 -7.12 10.66 -6.27
CA ILE A 237 -8.14 10.90 -5.23
C ILE A 237 -8.60 9.59 -4.58
N ASN A 238 -8.88 8.56 -5.38
CA ASN A 238 -9.35 7.28 -4.82
C ASN A 238 -8.27 6.58 -3.98
N ARG A 239 -6.99 6.77 -4.34
CA ARG A 239 -5.84 6.28 -3.57
C ARG A 239 -5.74 7.06 -2.25
N TRP A 240 -5.70 8.39 -2.31
CA TRP A 240 -5.58 9.24 -1.12
C TRP A 240 -6.80 9.15 -0.20
N GLN A 241 -8.00 8.99 -0.72
CA GLN A 241 -9.21 8.74 0.08
C GLN A 241 -9.06 7.48 0.94
N SER A 242 -8.48 6.42 0.37
CA SER A 242 -8.22 5.19 1.11
C SER A 242 -7.19 5.42 2.22
N LEU A 243 -6.12 6.18 1.94
CA LEU A 243 -5.13 6.54 2.97
C LEU A 243 -5.72 7.44 4.06
N LYS A 244 -6.56 8.41 3.68
CA LYS A 244 -7.21 9.31 4.62
C LYS A 244 -8.18 8.57 5.53
N ASN A 245 -8.97 7.66 4.97
CA ASN A 245 -9.86 6.81 5.76
C ASN A 245 -9.06 5.94 6.74
N LEU A 246 -7.95 5.32 6.30
CA LEU A 246 -7.06 4.56 7.18
C LEU A 246 -6.48 5.43 8.31
N SER A 247 -6.03 6.64 7.97
CA SER A 247 -5.53 7.64 8.91
C SER A 247 -6.57 8.02 9.96
N ASN A 248 -7.82 8.26 9.55
CA ASN A 248 -8.91 8.56 10.47
C ASN A 248 -9.23 7.38 11.40
N PHE A 249 -9.24 6.15 10.89
CA PHE A 249 -9.46 4.94 11.69
C PHE A 249 -8.35 4.67 12.71
N LEU A 250 -7.10 4.94 12.33
CA LEU A 250 -5.93 4.76 13.20
C LEU A 250 -5.64 5.97 14.08
N ASN A 251 -6.28 7.10 13.81
CA ASN A 251 -6.01 8.40 14.41
C ASN A 251 -4.52 8.82 14.31
N ILE A 252 -3.96 8.71 13.11
CA ILE A 252 -2.57 9.06 12.80
C ILE A 252 -2.51 9.90 11.51
N PRO A 253 -1.52 10.78 11.31
CA PRO A 253 -1.38 11.55 10.08
C PRO A 253 -0.91 10.70 8.89
N VAL A 254 -1.12 11.22 7.67
CA VAL A 254 -0.53 10.70 6.43
C VAL A 254 0.47 11.71 5.91
N TYR A 255 1.70 11.26 5.67
CA TYR A 255 2.73 12.05 5.01
C TYR A 255 2.99 11.51 3.61
N ILE A 256 3.00 12.42 2.65
CA ILE A 256 3.34 12.14 1.26
C ILE A 256 4.68 12.79 0.97
N ILE A 257 5.61 12.02 0.42
CA ILE A 257 6.94 12.48 0.02
C ILE A 257 6.99 12.48 -1.51
N TRP A 258 7.26 13.64 -2.09
CA TRP A 258 7.49 13.80 -3.52
C TRP A 258 8.95 14.06 -3.82
N TRP A 259 9.42 13.53 -4.94
CA TRP A 259 10.73 13.85 -5.49
C TRP A 259 10.73 13.70 -7.00
N GLY A 260 11.73 14.31 -7.64
CA GLY A 260 11.90 14.30 -9.07
C GLY A 260 12.87 13.27 -9.62
N THR A 261 12.71 12.94 -10.90
CA THR A 261 13.71 12.15 -11.65
C THR A 261 15.04 12.87 -11.85
N GLN A 262 15.05 14.20 -11.84
CA GLN A 262 16.22 15.01 -12.23
C GLN A 262 16.82 15.84 -11.10
N LYS A 263 16.22 15.81 -9.89
CA LYS A 263 16.65 16.61 -8.75
C LYS A 263 16.64 15.79 -7.46
N GLU A 264 17.67 15.95 -6.64
CA GLU A 264 17.75 15.42 -5.27
C GLU A 264 17.06 16.33 -4.24
N GLU A 265 15.94 16.93 -4.64
CA GLU A 265 15.10 17.77 -3.80
C GLU A 265 13.81 17.01 -3.48
N TYR A 266 13.40 17.07 -2.21
CA TYR A 266 12.20 16.43 -1.71
C TYR A 266 11.16 17.48 -1.28
N THR A 267 9.90 17.11 -1.38
CA THR A 267 8.78 17.87 -0.79
C THR A 267 8.00 16.95 0.13
N ILE A 268 7.65 17.43 1.32
CA ILE A 268 6.82 16.71 2.28
C ILE A 268 5.48 17.43 2.44
N GLY A 269 4.40 16.69 2.26
CA GLY A 269 3.04 17.18 2.55
C GLY A 269 2.31 16.27 3.51
N GLU A 270 1.38 16.86 4.27
CA GLU A 270 0.41 16.13 5.09
C GLU A 270 -0.94 16.09 4.38
N LEU A 271 -1.55 14.91 4.27
CA LEU A 271 -2.91 14.79 3.75
C LEU A 271 -3.93 15.21 4.82
N LYS A 272 -4.47 16.43 4.68
CA LYS A 272 -5.45 16.98 5.62
C LYS A 272 -6.86 16.49 5.34
N ASP A 273 -7.27 16.53 4.09
CA ASP A 273 -8.58 16.10 3.62
C ASP A 273 -8.47 15.59 2.17
N VAL A 274 -9.53 15.02 1.62
CA VAL A 274 -9.58 14.63 0.21
C VAL A 274 -10.77 15.34 -0.41
N GLN A 275 -10.49 16.52 -0.95
CA GLN A 275 -11.47 17.37 -1.60
C GLN A 275 -11.41 17.21 -3.12
N ASN A 276 -12.46 17.66 -3.81
CA ASN A 276 -12.47 17.70 -5.27
C ASN A 276 -11.33 18.61 -5.81
N ASN A 277 -10.85 19.55 -5.00
CA ASN A 277 -9.68 20.36 -5.31
C ASN A 277 -8.44 19.79 -4.61
N CYS A 278 -7.55 19.17 -5.39
CA CYS A 278 -6.42 18.41 -4.84
C CYS A 278 -5.34 19.26 -4.13
N TYR A 279 -5.28 20.59 -4.38
CA TYR A 279 -4.39 21.51 -3.67
C TYR A 279 -4.87 21.87 -2.26
N GLU A 280 -6.17 21.71 -1.97
CA GLU A 280 -6.75 21.97 -0.64
C GLU A 280 -6.65 20.71 0.25
N SER A 281 -6.51 19.54 -0.38
CA SER A 281 -6.36 18.24 0.27
C SER A 281 -5.03 18.08 1.03
N ILE A 282 -3.98 18.78 0.58
CA ILE A 282 -2.61 18.61 1.08
C ILE A 282 -2.13 19.91 1.72
N ASN A 283 -1.64 19.81 2.95
CA ASN A 283 -0.86 20.87 3.58
C ASN A 283 0.62 20.60 3.37
N ILE A 284 1.31 21.46 2.62
CA ILE A 284 2.75 21.34 2.45
C ILE A 284 3.46 21.74 3.74
N ILE A 285 4.38 20.89 4.20
CA ILE A 285 5.11 21.09 5.46
C ILE A 285 6.50 21.65 5.17
N GLU A 286 7.21 21.02 4.23
CA GLU A 286 8.59 21.34 3.87
C GLU A 286 8.73 21.19 2.35
N GLU A 287 9.44 22.12 1.71
CA GLU A 287 9.63 22.15 0.25
C GLU A 287 11.11 22.23 -0.12
N GLN A 288 11.47 21.56 -1.22
CA GLN A 288 12.81 21.62 -1.81
C GLN A 288 13.93 21.30 -0.79
N ILE A 289 13.61 20.42 0.15
CA ILE A 289 14.55 20.01 1.19
C ILE A 289 15.48 18.94 0.65
N ASN A 290 16.71 18.92 1.16
CA ASN A 290 17.66 17.87 0.86
C ASN A 290 17.38 16.60 1.68
N LYS A 291 18.17 15.55 1.44
CA LYS A 291 18.06 14.25 2.12
C LYS A 291 18.26 14.36 3.63
N GLU A 292 19.20 15.18 4.11
CA GLU A 292 19.46 15.32 5.54
C GLU A 292 18.28 15.98 6.27
N GLU A 293 17.74 17.05 5.67
CA GLU A 293 16.57 17.76 6.17
C GLU A 293 15.33 16.86 6.25
N LEU A 294 15.12 16.00 5.24
CA LEU A 294 14.06 14.99 5.24
C LEU A 294 14.19 14.02 6.42
N PHE A 295 15.41 13.57 6.72
CA PHE A 295 15.67 12.64 7.83
C PHE A 295 15.53 13.35 9.18
N ASN A 296 15.96 14.60 9.27
CA ASN A 296 15.76 15.44 10.44
C ASN A 296 14.28 15.70 10.73
N PHE A 297 13.46 15.92 9.69
CA PHE A 297 12.01 16.02 9.83
C PHE A 297 11.42 14.78 10.49
N PHE A 298 11.68 13.59 9.93
CA PHE A 298 11.18 12.35 10.51
C PHE A 298 11.78 12.05 11.89
N GLY A 299 13.05 12.37 12.12
CA GLY A 299 13.69 12.22 13.43
C GLY A 299 13.03 13.08 14.52
N LYS A 300 12.59 14.30 14.18
CA LYS A 300 11.79 15.14 15.09
C LYS A 300 10.40 14.56 15.31
N LEU A 301 9.77 14.06 14.25
CA LEU A 301 8.42 13.49 14.31
C LEU A 301 8.37 12.23 15.20
N LEU A 302 9.36 11.35 15.10
CA LEU A 302 9.42 10.11 15.89
C LEU A 302 9.66 10.33 17.39
N LYS A 303 10.15 11.51 17.79
CA LYS A 303 10.41 11.86 19.20
C LYS A 303 9.18 12.43 19.93
N LYS A 304 8.11 12.76 19.21
CA LYS A 304 6.86 13.25 19.77
C LYS A 304 6.00 12.09 20.28
#